data_AF-A0A962D516-F1
#
_entry.id   AF-A0A962D516-F1
#
_cell.length_a   1.000
_cell.length_b   1.000
_cell.length_c   1.000
_cell.angle_alpha   90.00
_cell.angle_beta   90.00
_cell.angle_gamma   90.00
#
_symmetry.space_group_name_H-M   'P 1'
#
loop_
_entity.id
_entity.type
_entity.pdbx_description
1 polymer ?
#
loop_
_entity_poly.entity_id
_entity_poly.type
_entity_poly.pdbx_seq_one_letter_code
_entity_poly.pdbx_strand_id
1 'polypeptide(L)'
;MLGMRLPAVATPPLWWSAARAGLGRSLARAARLDTAADFVRANAHLSPFAFVEQGLRFLDCRFEVDHIERDRLPSSGPLVVVANHPLGALDALALIQFIGECRRDLKVLANDWLMQLEPLRPLLLPVPVLHRGSPLSALREARAALERGEVLLLFPAGEVSRLGLAGV
;
A
#
# COMPACT_ATOMS: atom_id res chain seq x y z
N MET A 1 -31.45 56.09 25.45
CA MET A 1 -30.10 56.26 24.86
C MET A 1 -29.17 55.37 25.67
N LEU A 2 -28.40 54.38 25.20
CA LEU A 2 -27.99 53.94 23.86
C LEU A 2 -28.07 52.40 23.79
N GLY A 3 -28.67 51.85 22.74
CA GLY A 3 -28.48 50.44 22.37
C GLY A 3 -27.30 50.33 21.42
N MET A 4 -26.15 49.83 21.89
CA MET A 4 -25.01 49.48 21.03
C MET A 4 -25.37 48.26 20.19
N ARG A 5 -25.68 48.47 18.92
CA ARG A 5 -25.76 47.40 17.92
C ARG A 5 -24.34 46.97 17.54
N LEU A 6 -24.00 45.71 17.84
CA LEU A 6 -22.79 45.06 17.33
C LEU A 6 -22.86 44.95 15.80
N PRO A 7 -21.74 45.14 15.06
CA PRO A 7 -21.74 44.99 13.61
C PRO A 7 -21.94 43.53 13.22
N ALA A 8 -22.81 43.31 12.23
CA ALA A 8 -23.07 42.00 11.66
C ALA A 8 -21.76 41.38 11.13
N VAL A 9 -21.46 40.16 11.59
CA VAL A 9 -20.36 39.36 11.05
C VAL A 9 -20.67 39.11 9.59
N ALA A 10 -19.90 39.73 8.70
CA ALA A 10 -20.01 39.52 7.26
C ALA A 10 -19.80 38.03 6.96
N THR A 11 -20.81 37.38 6.38
CA THR A 11 -20.68 36.01 5.89
C THR A 11 -19.55 35.98 4.85
N PRO A 12 -18.51 35.15 5.05
CA PRO A 12 -17.38 35.12 4.15
C PRO A 12 -17.84 34.71 2.74
N PRO A 13 -17.21 35.27 1.70
CA PRO A 13 -17.60 34.99 0.32
C PRO A 13 -17.36 33.51 -0.03
N LEU A 14 -18.16 32.95 -0.93
CA LEU A 14 -18.18 31.51 -1.25
C LEU A 14 -16.82 30.92 -1.68
N TRP A 15 -15.93 31.75 -2.24
CA TRP A 15 -14.56 31.34 -2.60
C TRP A 15 -13.63 31.17 -1.38
N TRP A 16 -13.94 31.79 -0.23
CA TRP A 16 -13.16 31.72 1.01
C TRP A 16 -13.22 30.32 1.66
N SER A 17 -14.39 29.69 1.65
CA SER A 17 -14.61 28.31 2.11
C SER A 17 -13.95 27.30 1.17
N ALA A 18 -14.01 27.52 -0.16
CA ALA A 18 -13.33 26.67 -1.14
C ALA A 18 -11.80 26.73 -0.99
N ALA A 19 -11.23 27.92 -0.78
CA ALA A 19 -9.80 28.12 -0.55
C ALA A 19 -9.33 27.46 0.77
N ARG A 20 -10.07 27.62 1.88
CA ARG A 20 -9.77 26.92 3.16
C ARG A 20 -9.90 25.40 3.04
N ALA A 21 -10.88 24.91 2.29
CA ALA A 21 -11.04 23.48 2.06
C ALA A 21 -9.89 22.91 1.24
N GLY A 22 -9.41 23.64 0.21
CA GLY A 22 -8.23 23.26 -0.56
C GLY A 22 -6.95 23.25 0.28
N LEU A 23 -6.69 24.32 1.03
CA LEU A 23 -5.52 24.45 1.89
C LEU A 23 -5.53 23.42 3.05
N GLY A 24 -6.69 23.22 3.67
CA GLY A 24 -6.87 22.24 4.75
C GLY A 24 -6.68 20.79 4.27
N ARG A 25 -7.16 20.45 3.06
CA ARG A 25 -6.89 19.14 2.45
C ARG A 25 -5.41 18.92 2.16
N SER A 26 -4.70 19.94 1.68
CA SER A 26 -3.26 19.87 1.43
C SER A 26 -2.45 19.71 2.72
N LEU A 27 -2.80 20.45 3.78
CA LEU A 27 -2.15 20.32 5.09
C LEU A 27 -2.40 18.96 5.74
N ALA A 28 -3.65 18.49 5.72
CA ALA A 28 -3.98 17.14 6.19
C ALA A 28 -3.27 16.05 5.39
N ARG A 29 -3.09 16.25 4.07
CA ARG A 29 -2.33 15.34 3.21
C ARG A 29 -0.84 15.33 3.54
N ALA A 30 -0.23 16.49 3.73
CA ALA A 30 1.17 16.60 4.14
C ALA A 30 1.39 15.90 5.49
N ALA A 31 0.55 16.20 6.49
CA ALA A 31 0.62 15.57 7.81
C ALA A 31 0.50 14.03 7.73
N ARG A 32 -0.37 13.50 6.85
CA ARG A 32 -0.49 12.04 6.63
C ARG A 32 0.77 11.43 5.99
N LEU A 33 1.39 12.12 5.04
CA LEU A 33 2.63 11.66 4.40
C LEU A 33 3.80 11.67 5.39
N ASP A 34 3.88 12.72 6.22
CA ASP A 34 4.89 12.81 7.27
C ASP A 34 4.73 11.67 8.28
N THR A 35 3.48 11.41 8.70
CA THR A 35 3.17 10.29 9.61
C THR A 35 3.54 8.93 9.00
N ALA A 36 3.29 8.72 7.71
CA ALA A 36 3.66 7.48 7.03
C ALA A 36 5.18 7.32 6.89
N ALA A 37 5.91 8.40 6.60
CA ALA A 37 7.36 8.37 6.51
C ALA A 37 8.01 8.12 7.89
N ASP A 38 7.48 8.73 8.95
CA ASP A 38 7.87 8.46 10.32
C ASP A 38 7.64 6.99 10.70
N PHE A 39 6.49 6.44 10.33
CA PHE A 39 6.19 5.02 10.54
C PHE A 39 7.24 4.12 9.86
N VAL A 40 7.55 4.36 8.58
CA VAL A 40 8.55 3.57 7.85
C VAL A 40 9.92 3.65 8.54
N ARG A 41 10.36 4.85 8.95
CA ARG A 41 11.63 5.03 9.66
C ARG A 41 11.66 4.30 11.00
N ALA A 42 10.61 4.45 11.80
CA ALA A 42 10.53 3.85 13.13
C ALA A 42 10.53 2.32 13.08
N ASN A 43 9.97 1.74 12.01
CA ASN A 43 9.79 0.29 11.86
C ASN A 43 10.78 -0.34 10.86
N ALA A 44 11.80 0.39 10.41
CA ALA A 44 12.77 -0.08 9.42
C ALA A 44 13.57 -1.32 9.87
N HIS A 45 13.64 -1.55 11.19
CA HIS A 45 14.36 -2.66 11.81
C HIS A 45 13.58 -3.99 11.83
N LEU A 46 12.28 -3.95 11.50
CA LEU A 46 11.42 -5.13 11.56
C LEU A 46 11.69 -6.09 10.39
N SER A 47 11.40 -7.37 10.61
CA SER A 47 11.33 -8.34 9.53
C SER A 47 10.19 -7.96 8.55
N PRO A 48 10.22 -8.42 7.30
CA PRO A 48 9.21 -8.03 6.32
C PRO A 48 7.78 -8.28 6.78
N PHE A 49 7.50 -9.46 7.34
CA PHE A 49 6.16 -9.80 7.80
C PHE A 49 5.76 -9.03 9.07
N ALA A 50 6.69 -8.81 10.01
CA ALA A 50 6.41 -7.99 11.19
C ALA A 50 6.16 -6.52 10.81
N PHE A 51 6.86 -6.01 9.80
CA PHE A 51 6.62 -4.68 9.24
C PHE A 51 5.22 -4.58 8.63
N VAL A 52 4.79 -5.59 7.86
CA VAL A 52 3.45 -5.64 7.28
C VAL A 52 2.38 -5.69 8.39
N GLU A 53 2.54 -6.57 9.38
CA GLU A 53 1.61 -6.68 10.50
C GLU A 53 1.47 -5.33 11.24
N GLN A 54 2.60 -4.70 11.55
CA GLN A 54 2.63 -3.40 12.22
C GLN A 54 2.03 -2.29 11.34
N GLY A 55 2.22 -2.37 10.02
CA GLY A 55 1.62 -1.45 9.05
C GLY A 55 0.09 -1.56 9.02
N LEU A 56 -0.45 -2.78 9.01
CA LEU A 56 -1.89 -3.01 9.08
C LEU A 56 -2.47 -2.48 10.40
N ARG A 57 -1.78 -2.69 11.53
CA ARG A 57 -2.19 -2.12 12.83
C ARG A 57 -2.16 -0.60 12.84
N PHE A 58 -1.11 0.00 12.29
CA PHE A 58 -1.00 1.47 12.19
C PHE A 58 -2.12 2.08 11.33
N LEU A 59 -2.53 1.38 10.28
CA LEU A 59 -3.65 1.78 9.41
C LEU A 59 -5.03 1.43 9.98
N ASP A 60 -5.10 0.82 11.17
CA ASP A 60 -6.31 0.22 11.76
C ASP A 60 -7.08 -0.67 10.76
N CYS A 61 -6.31 -1.42 9.95
CA CYS A 61 -6.83 -2.29 8.92
C CYS A 61 -6.94 -3.72 9.45
N ARG A 62 -8.12 -4.32 9.26
CA ARG A 62 -8.39 -5.73 9.51
C ARG A 62 -8.95 -6.35 8.24
N PHE A 63 -8.58 -7.58 7.99
CA PHE A 63 -9.13 -8.37 6.89
C PHE A 63 -9.63 -9.69 7.44
N GLU A 64 -10.63 -10.26 6.77
CA GLU A 64 -11.19 -11.57 7.06
C GLU A 64 -11.10 -12.43 5.81
N VAL A 65 -10.80 -13.71 6.00
CA VAL A 65 -10.75 -14.70 4.92
C VAL A 65 -11.58 -15.88 5.35
N ASP A 66 -12.47 -16.32 4.47
CA ASP A 66 -13.27 -17.53 4.66
C ASP A 66 -12.34 -18.73 4.91
N HIS A 67 -12.69 -19.59 5.85
CA HIS A 67 -11.93 -20.79 6.16
C HIS A 67 -11.73 -21.69 4.94
N ILE A 68 -12.75 -21.82 4.08
CA ILE A 68 -12.68 -22.62 2.86
C ILE A 68 -11.65 -22.04 1.89
N GLU A 69 -11.58 -20.71 1.77
CA GLU A 69 -10.60 -20.04 0.91
C GLU A 69 -9.19 -20.11 1.48
N ARG A 70 -9.04 -20.09 2.82
CA ARG A 70 -7.75 -20.30 3.49
C ARG A 70 -7.18 -21.68 3.19
N ASP A 71 -8.02 -22.72 3.24
CA ASP A 71 -7.60 -24.10 2.98
C ASP A 71 -7.22 -24.36 1.51
N ARG A 72 -7.62 -23.48 0.59
CA ARG A 72 -7.21 -23.57 -0.83
C ARG A 72 -5.76 -23.18 -1.05
N LEU A 73 -5.12 -22.47 -0.13
CA LEU A 73 -3.73 -22.07 -0.27
C LEU A 73 -2.83 -23.30 -0.02
N PRO A 74 -2.10 -23.82 -1.03
CA PRO A 74 -1.24 -24.98 -0.85
C PRO A 74 -0.12 -24.66 0.15
N SER A 75 0.14 -25.57 1.09
CA SER A 75 1.18 -25.40 2.11
C SER A 75 2.62 -25.44 1.56
N SER A 76 2.81 -25.96 0.34
CA SER A 76 4.11 -26.09 -0.31
C SER A 76 3.99 -26.19 -1.82
N GLY A 77 5.10 -25.99 -2.54
CA GLY A 77 5.17 -26.10 -3.99
C GLY A 77 4.87 -24.78 -4.70
N PRO A 78 5.13 -24.70 -6.02
CA PRO A 78 5.00 -23.47 -6.77
C PRO A 78 3.56 -22.95 -6.74
N LEU A 79 3.40 -21.68 -6.38
CA LEU A 79 2.10 -21.01 -6.35
C LEU A 79 2.20 -19.64 -7.01
N VAL A 80 1.27 -19.33 -7.90
CA VAL A 80 1.10 -17.96 -8.42
C VAL A 80 -0.21 -17.40 -7.88
N VAL A 81 -0.11 -16.31 -7.13
CA VAL A 81 -1.26 -15.55 -6.64
C VAL A 81 -1.42 -14.30 -7.49
N VAL A 82 -2.59 -14.15 -8.10
CA VAL A 82 -2.93 -13.00 -8.93
C VAL A 82 -4.11 -12.29 -8.28
N ALA A 83 -3.92 -11.01 -7.96
CA ALA A 83 -4.95 -10.22 -7.31
C ALA A 83 -5.16 -8.87 -8.01
N ASN A 84 -6.38 -8.35 -7.91
CA ASN A 84 -6.67 -6.96 -8.24
C ASN A 84 -6.32 -6.06 -7.05
N HIS A 85 -6.07 -4.77 -7.31
CA HIS A 85 -5.59 -3.83 -6.29
C HIS A 85 -6.45 -2.56 -6.19
N PRO A 86 -7.76 -2.65 -5.90
CA PRO A 86 -8.64 -1.48 -5.87
C PRO A 86 -8.22 -0.44 -4.83
N LEU A 87 -7.64 -0.82 -3.68
CA LEU A 87 -7.28 0.09 -2.60
C LEU A 87 -5.80 0.53 -2.61
N GLY A 88 -5.00 0.06 -3.58
CA GLY A 88 -3.54 0.26 -3.52
C GLY A 88 -2.96 -0.32 -2.22
N ALA A 89 -1.73 0.03 -1.85
CA ALA A 89 -0.85 -0.62 -0.86
C ALA A 89 -1.49 -1.46 0.29
N LEU A 90 -2.63 -1.04 0.86
CA LEU A 90 -3.40 -1.82 1.83
C LEU A 90 -3.75 -3.24 1.35
N ASP A 91 -4.23 -3.46 0.11
CA ASP A 91 -4.53 -4.84 -0.34
C ASP A 91 -3.27 -5.70 -0.43
N ALA A 92 -2.13 -5.09 -0.82
CA ALA A 92 -0.86 -5.80 -0.88
C ALA A 92 -0.39 -6.19 0.52
N LEU A 93 -0.48 -5.29 1.49
CA LEU A 93 -0.16 -5.58 2.88
C LEU A 93 -1.06 -6.69 3.44
N ALA A 94 -2.37 -6.63 3.19
CA ALA A 94 -3.31 -7.66 3.63
C ALA A 94 -3.00 -9.03 3.01
N LEU A 95 -2.74 -9.09 1.70
CA LEU A 95 -2.38 -10.34 1.01
C LEU A 95 -1.01 -10.87 1.45
N ILE A 96 -0.02 -10.01 1.67
CA ILE A 96 1.28 -10.42 2.20
C ILE A 96 1.12 -10.99 3.62
N GLN A 97 0.31 -10.36 4.46
CA GLN A 97 0.02 -10.87 5.81
C GLN A 97 -0.67 -12.23 5.74
N PHE A 98 -1.76 -12.35 4.97
CA PHE A 98 -2.53 -13.57 4.81
C PHE A 98 -1.67 -14.73 4.28
N ILE A 99 -0.94 -14.52 3.19
CA ILE A 99 -0.05 -15.57 2.65
C ILE A 99 1.05 -15.87 3.67
N GLY A 100 1.59 -14.85 4.33
CA GLY A 100 2.61 -14.96 5.36
C GLY A 100 2.22 -15.79 6.58
N GLU A 101 0.92 -15.90 6.89
CA GLU A 101 0.39 -16.78 7.95
C GLU A 101 0.56 -18.26 7.58
N CYS A 102 0.48 -18.59 6.28
CA CYS A 102 0.58 -19.95 5.79
C CYS A 102 1.99 -20.29 5.27
N ARG A 103 2.67 -19.32 4.64
CA ARG A 103 3.89 -19.51 3.86
C ARG A 103 4.84 -18.33 3.99
N ARG A 104 6.08 -18.60 4.39
CA ARG A 104 7.13 -17.58 4.58
C ARG A 104 8.03 -17.36 3.36
N ASP A 105 7.83 -18.15 2.31
CA ASP A 105 8.58 -18.14 1.05
C ASP A 105 7.89 -17.32 -0.04
N LEU A 106 7.29 -16.18 0.35
CA LEU A 106 6.59 -15.27 -0.54
C LEU A 106 7.56 -14.35 -1.30
N LYS A 107 7.29 -14.19 -2.59
CA LYS A 107 7.87 -13.18 -3.48
C LYS A 107 6.77 -12.35 -4.13
N VAL A 108 6.97 -11.04 -4.19
CA VAL A 108 6.00 -10.07 -4.69
C VAL A 108 6.62 -9.31 -5.86
N LEU A 109 5.98 -9.40 -7.03
CA LEU A 109 6.34 -8.59 -8.18
C LEU A 109 5.94 -7.14 -7.93
N ALA A 110 6.93 -6.25 -7.82
CA ALA A 110 6.75 -4.89 -7.35
C ALA A 110 7.52 -3.87 -8.18
N ASN A 111 7.05 -2.61 -8.15
CA ASN A 111 7.66 -1.48 -8.84
C ASN A 111 8.74 -0.79 -7.98
N ASP A 112 9.47 0.15 -8.59
CA ASP A 112 10.56 0.90 -7.94
C ASP A 112 10.15 1.66 -6.67
N TRP A 113 8.86 1.96 -6.50
CA TRP A 113 8.38 2.66 -5.30
C TRP A 113 8.33 1.74 -4.09
N LEU A 114 7.76 0.54 -4.24
CA LEU A 114 7.77 -0.47 -3.17
C LEU A 114 9.20 -0.92 -2.82
N MET A 115 10.10 -0.91 -3.80
CA MET A 115 11.53 -1.21 -3.59
C MET A 115 12.26 -0.22 -2.66
N GLN A 116 11.68 0.95 -2.38
CA GLN A 116 12.20 1.93 -1.42
C GLN A 116 11.83 1.60 0.03
N LEU A 117 10.87 0.69 0.25
CA LEU A 117 10.52 0.20 1.58
C LEU A 117 11.51 -0.90 1.98
N GLU A 118 12.62 -0.49 2.61
CA GLU A 118 13.72 -1.37 3.00
C GLU A 118 13.25 -2.66 3.71
N PRO A 119 12.29 -2.63 4.66
CA PRO A 119 11.83 -3.85 5.32
C PRO A 119 11.16 -4.86 4.40
N LEU A 120 10.56 -4.43 3.28
CA LEU A 120 9.87 -5.33 2.36
C LEU A 120 10.81 -5.93 1.32
N ARG A 121 11.99 -5.35 1.07
CA ARG A 121 12.92 -5.79 0.02
C ARG A 121 13.16 -7.29 -0.05
N PRO A 122 13.30 -8.05 1.05
CA PRO A 122 13.49 -9.51 0.98
C PRO A 122 12.33 -10.26 0.30
N LEU A 123 11.13 -9.68 0.31
CA LEU A 123 9.94 -10.23 -0.34
C LEU A 123 9.78 -9.71 -1.78
N LEU A 124 10.48 -8.67 -2.21
CA LEU A 124 10.21 -8.02 -3.49
C LEU A 124 11.07 -8.60 -4.62
N LEU A 125 10.43 -8.78 -5.77
CA LEU A 125 11.08 -9.03 -7.06
C LEU A 125 10.78 -7.82 -7.96
N PRO A 126 11.80 -7.13 -8.46
CA PRO A 126 11.60 -5.91 -9.23
C PRO A 126 10.97 -6.23 -10.60
N VAL A 127 9.88 -5.56 -10.93
CA VAL A 127 9.32 -5.52 -12.29
C VAL A 127 9.65 -4.16 -12.90
N PRO A 128 10.31 -4.12 -14.08
CA PRO A 128 10.54 -2.87 -14.78
C PRO A 128 9.23 -2.37 -15.38
N VAL A 129 8.40 -1.70 -14.58
CA VAL A 129 7.11 -1.16 -15.03
C VAL A 129 7.29 0.20 -15.71
N LEU A 130 8.37 0.95 -15.44
CA LEU A 130 8.49 2.34 -15.89
C LEU A 130 9.82 2.78 -16.53
N HIS A 131 10.98 2.14 -16.29
CA HIS A 131 12.23 2.56 -16.94
C HIS A 131 13.24 1.41 -17.16
N ARG A 132 13.79 1.33 -18.38
CA ARG A 132 15.10 0.78 -18.80
C ARG A 132 15.61 -0.57 -18.22
N GLY A 133 14.76 -1.41 -17.64
CA GLY A 133 15.09 -2.81 -17.32
C GLY A 133 14.63 -3.76 -18.44
N SER A 134 15.32 -4.89 -18.62
CA SER A 134 14.84 -5.92 -19.54
C SER A 134 13.68 -6.68 -18.88
N PRO A 135 12.47 -6.73 -19.48
CA PRO A 135 11.36 -7.56 -18.98
C PRO A 135 11.76 -9.03 -18.76
N LEU A 136 12.80 -9.49 -19.47
CA LEU A 136 13.34 -10.83 -19.38
C LEU A 136 13.99 -11.14 -18.02
N SER A 137 14.58 -10.16 -17.33
CA SER A 137 15.21 -10.44 -16.02
C SER A 137 14.17 -10.71 -14.94
N ALA A 138 13.13 -9.88 -14.87
CA ALA A 138 12.01 -10.07 -13.94
C ALA A 138 11.31 -11.42 -14.17
N LEU A 139 11.09 -11.79 -15.44
CA LEU A 139 10.51 -13.09 -15.79
C LEU A 139 11.42 -14.26 -15.40
N ARG A 140 12.74 -14.13 -15.54
CA ARG A 140 13.71 -15.15 -15.10
C ARG A 140 13.71 -15.33 -13.59
N GLU A 141 13.67 -14.24 -12.83
CA GLU A 141 13.62 -14.31 -11.37
C GLU A 141 12.29 -14.90 -10.87
N ALA A 142 11.17 -14.49 -11.47
CA ALA A 142 9.86 -15.07 -11.21
C ALA A 142 9.84 -16.58 -11.51
N ARG A 143 10.40 -16.98 -12.66
CA ARG A 143 10.55 -18.39 -13.03
C ARG A 143 11.39 -19.16 -12.01
N ALA A 144 12.55 -18.61 -11.63
CA ALA A 144 13.44 -19.23 -10.66
C ALA A 144 12.79 -19.37 -9.28
N ALA A 145 11.97 -18.40 -8.86
CA ALA A 145 11.20 -18.48 -7.62
C ALA A 145 10.22 -19.66 -7.65
N LEU A 146 9.45 -19.78 -8.75
CA LEU A 146 8.53 -20.91 -8.93
C LEU A 146 9.28 -22.25 -9.00
N GLU A 147 10.46 -22.30 -9.64
CA GLU A 147 11.28 -23.51 -9.67
C GLU A 147 11.82 -23.92 -8.29
N ARG A 148 12.01 -22.97 -7.37
CA ARG A 148 12.30 -23.24 -5.95
C ARG A 148 11.05 -23.63 -5.15
N GLY A 149 9.89 -23.64 -5.79
CA GLY A 149 8.61 -23.94 -5.15
C GLY A 149 8.06 -22.78 -4.32
N GLU A 150 8.53 -21.55 -4.52
CA GLU A 150 8.10 -20.34 -3.78
C GLU A 150 6.72 -19.84 -4.22
N VAL A 151 6.13 -18.93 -3.44
CA VAL A 151 4.91 -18.21 -3.83
C VAL A 151 5.27 -16.95 -4.59
N LEU A 152 4.62 -16.71 -5.73
CA LEU A 152 4.73 -15.48 -6.50
C LEU A 152 3.39 -14.72 -6.46
N LEU A 153 3.38 -13.57 -5.80
CA LEU A 153 2.26 -12.62 -5.80
C LEU A 153 2.49 -11.54 -6.87
N LEU A 154 1.48 -11.30 -7.70
CA LEU A 154 1.51 -10.26 -8.71
C LEU A 154 0.16 -9.55 -8.86
N PHE A 155 0.24 -8.28 -9.22
CA PHE A 155 -0.92 -7.42 -9.49
C PHE A 155 -0.90 -7.04 -10.99
N PRO A 156 -1.81 -7.56 -11.83
CA PRO A 156 -1.75 -7.41 -13.29
C PRO A 156 -1.99 -5.99 -13.80
N ALA A 157 -2.63 -5.13 -13.02
CA ALA A 157 -2.95 -3.78 -13.44
C ALA A 157 -1.72 -2.85 -13.28
N GLY A 158 -1.04 -2.62 -14.41
CA GLY A 158 0.12 -1.72 -14.57
C GLY A 158 -0.18 -0.22 -14.50
N GLU A 159 -1.35 0.21 -14.03
CA GLU A 159 -1.49 1.53 -13.47
C GLU A 159 -1.51 1.34 -11.96
N VAL A 160 -0.38 1.70 -11.34
CA VAL A 160 -0.38 2.25 -9.99
C VAL A 160 -1.76 2.85 -9.72
N SER A 161 -2.46 2.34 -8.71
CA SER A 161 -3.45 3.15 -8.02
C SER A 161 -2.69 4.44 -7.72
N ARG A 162 -2.92 5.45 -8.56
CA ARG A 162 -2.45 6.78 -8.29
C ARG A 162 -3.01 6.97 -6.90
N LEU A 163 -2.20 7.41 -5.95
CA LEU A 163 -2.71 8.24 -4.86
C LEU A 163 -3.25 9.55 -5.48
N GLY A 164 -4.21 9.41 -6.40
CA GLY A 164 -5.13 10.39 -6.88
C GLY A 164 -6.31 10.31 -5.92
N LEU A 165 -6.64 11.46 -5.35
CA LEU A 165 -7.69 11.70 -4.37
C LEU A 165 -9.12 11.48 -4.91
N ALA A 166 -9.26 10.66 -5.94
CA ALA A 166 -10.52 10.18 -6.46
C ALA A 166 -10.34 8.68 -6.68
N GLY A 167 -10.70 7.89 -5.66
CA GLY A 167 -11.12 6.52 -5.94
C GLY A 167 -12.24 6.57 -6.98
N VAL A 168 -12.40 5.49 -7.74
CA VAL A 168 -13.52 5.38 -8.70
C VAL A 168 -14.84 5.68 -8.00
#